data_AF-A0A2I2FUW5-F1
#
_entry.id   AF-A0A2I2FUW5-F1
#
_cell.length_a   1.000
_cell.length_b   1.000
_cell.length_c   1.000
_cell.angle_alpha   90.00
_cell.angle_beta   90.00
_cell.angle_gamma   90.00
#
_symmetry.space_group_name_H-M   'P 1'
#
loop_
_entity.id
_entity.type
_entity.pdbx_description
1 polymer ?
#
loop_
_entity_poly.entity_id
_entity_poly.type
_entity_poly.pdbx_seq_one_letter_code
_entity_poly.pdbx_strand_id
1 'polypeptide(L)'
;MRLDRGPWLEPHEYTQALGRNEIAWIKAHAHPQMNHHRSLRDPERPVDGLALLSQYMNVAPYLVPPPSDEPARSIVLWHPDLHLDNVFVDPDTHEITCIVDWQSACAAPLFYQSSVPRMFRHHRPVREGWVVPERPENYDCLVEDEQKMIDNDLESETLHKYYEALVLKRAPRHWSVLQQTSVPTVRKPVWLVTGVWENQDLFFLRQSLLSLSKNWEEVTARGQLPCPIEFTDQELELHSKEEDNMDGVGHMLTLFRDQGVLPVDGMVDPKDYEIARESSRRFKDIFVGLAKDENERELYTKLWPYQG
;
A
#
# COMPACT_ATOMS: atom_id res chain seq x y z
N MET A 1 -13.74 -14.74 19.86
CA MET A 1 -13.60 -13.29 20.14
C MET A 1 -14.78 -12.55 19.52
N ARG A 2 -15.45 -11.65 20.25
CA ARG A 2 -16.52 -10.81 19.70
C ARG A 2 -15.89 -9.57 19.08
N LEU A 3 -15.88 -9.52 17.75
CA LEU A 3 -15.36 -8.39 16.97
C LEU A 3 -16.49 -7.41 16.63
N ASP A 4 -16.16 -6.13 16.57
CA ASP A 4 -17.05 -5.09 16.05
C ASP A 4 -17.06 -5.16 14.52
N ARG A 5 -18.22 -5.45 13.94
CA ARG A 5 -18.41 -5.62 12.49
C ARG A 5 -19.40 -4.61 11.93
N GLY A 6 -19.71 -3.56 12.70
CA GLY A 6 -20.73 -2.58 12.37
C GLY A 6 -22.17 -3.12 12.50
N PRO A 7 -23.15 -2.44 11.87
CA PRO A 7 -22.98 -1.23 11.06
C PRO A 7 -22.51 -0.03 11.90
N TRP A 8 -21.71 0.83 11.30
CA TRP A 8 -21.24 2.08 11.90
C TRP A 8 -22.09 3.23 11.39
N LEU A 9 -22.60 4.06 12.30
CA LEU A 9 -23.40 5.23 11.95
C LEU A 9 -22.50 6.43 11.66
N GLU A 10 -21.35 6.48 12.33
CA GLU A 10 -20.38 7.56 12.18
C GLU A 10 -19.02 7.05 11.68
N PRO A 11 -18.33 7.77 10.78
CA PRO A 11 -17.04 7.32 10.24
C PRO A 11 -15.94 7.05 11.27
N HIS A 12 -15.98 7.71 12.43
CA HIS A 12 -14.98 7.47 13.49
C HIS A 12 -15.23 6.16 14.24
N GLU A 13 -16.47 5.66 14.24
CA GLU A 13 -16.76 4.33 14.79
C GLU A 13 -16.09 3.25 13.94
N TYR A 14 -16.05 3.44 12.61
CA TYR A 14 -15.32 2.55 11.69
C TYR A 14 -13.82 2.48 12.02
N THR A 15 -13.13 3.62 12.08
CA THR A 15 -11.68 3.65 12.36
C THR A 15 -11.35 3.06 13.73
N GLN A 16 -12.14 3.41 14.75
CA GLN A 16 -11.95 2.86 16.10
C GLN A 16 -12.27 1.36 16.19
N ALA A 17 -13.27 0.88 15.46
CA ALA A 17 -13.63 -0.53 15.45
C ALA A 17 -12.49 -1.39 14.90
N LEU A 18 -11.85 -0.96 13.80
CA LEU A 18 -10.69 -1.65 13.22
C LEU A 18 -9.54 -1.76 14.24
N GLY A 19 -9.18 -0.65 14.90
CA GLY A 19 -8.13 -0.66 15.92
C GLY A 19 -8.47 -1.53 17.14
N ARG A 20 -9.72 -1.48 17.62
CA ARG A 20 -10.18 -2.32 18.74
C ARG A 20 -10.15 -3.81 18.39
N ASN A 21 -10.55 -4.15 17.16
CA ASN A 21 -10.53 -5.52 16.66
C ASN A 21 -9.11 -6.07 16.62
N GLU A 22 -8.16 -5.31 16.06
CA GLU A 22 -6.75 -5.71 16.02
C GLU A 22 -6.16 -5.84 17.41
N ILE A 23 -6.40 -4.88 18.31
CA ILE A 23 -5.97 -4.94 19.72
C ILE A 23 -6.50 -6.21 20.39
N ALA A 24 -7.77 -6.55 20.17
CA ALA A 24 -8.39 -7.74 20.74
C ALA A 24 -7.74 -9.02 20.17
N TRP A 25 -7.45 -9.03 18.86
CA TRP A 25 -6.80 -10.15 18.19
C TRP A 25 -5.39 -10.37 18.73
N ILE A 26 -4.56 -9.32 18.82
CA ILE A 26 -3.20 -9.40 19.34
C ILE A 26 -3.20 -9.94 20.78
N LYS A 27 -4.08 -9.43 21.63
CA LYS A 27 -4.19 -9.90 23.03
C LYS A 27 -4.55 -11.38 23.14
N ALA A 28 -5.32 -11.91 22.20
CA ALA A 28 -5.82 -13.29 22.25
C ALA A 28 -4.90 -14.28 21.54
N HIS A 29 -4.19 -13.86 20.50
CA HIS A 29 -3.58 -14.77 19.52
C HIS A 29 -2.13 -14.44 19.13
N ALA A 30 -1.64 -13.22 19.38
CA ALA A 30 -0.29 -12.86 18.96
C ALA A 30 0.77 -13.56 19.81
N HIS A 31 1.81 -14.02 19.13
CA HIS A 31 3.02 -14.56 19.73
C HIS A 31 4.20 -13.71 19.25
N PRO A 32 5.31 -13.64 20.03
CA PRO A 32 6.50 -12.94 19.57
C PRO A 32 6.96 -13.46 18.21
N GLN A 33 7.26 -12.54 17.29
CA GLN A 33 7.66 -12.85 15.91
C GLN A 33 8.97 -12.16 15.57
N MET A 34 9.80 -12.82 14.78
CA MET A 34 11.10 -12.30 14.43
C MET A 34 10.97 -11.29 13.28
N ASN A 35 11.48 -10.08 13.48
CA ASN A 35 11.62 -9.06 12.45
C ASN A 35 13.10 -8.76 12.27
N HIS A 36 13.70 -9.39 11.27
CA HIS A 36 15.13 -9.28 11.00
C HIS A 36 15.54 -7.89 10.49
N HIS A 37 14.61 -7.09 9.97
CA HIS A 37 14.88 -5.69 9.62
C HIS A 37 15.13 -4.84 10.87
N ARG A 38 14.54 -5.22 12.01
CA ARG A 38 14.67 -4.51 13.28
C ARG A 38 15.75 -5.09 14.18
N SER A 39 15.79 -6.41 14.36
CA SER A 39 16.77 -7.10 15.20
C SER A 39 17.04 -8.53 14.72
N LEU A 40 18.30 -8.96 14.84
CA LEU A 40 18.69 -10.34 14.56
C LEU A 40 18.29 -11.32 15.67
N ARG A 41 18.16 -10.83 16.91
CA ARG A 41 18.09 -11.67 18.11
C ARG A 41 16.81 -11.49 18.90
N ASP A 42 16.27 -10.27 18.90
CA ASP A 42 15.14 -9.90 19.71
C ASP A 42 13.86 -9.92 18.85
N PRO A 43 12.91 -10.82 19.14
CA PRO A 43 11.63 -10.80 18.43
C PRO A 43 10.81 -9.57 18.82
N GLU A 44 10.01 -9.07 17.90
CA GLU A 44 8.94 -8.13 18.23
C GLU A 44 7.92 -8.83 19.11
N ARG A 45 7.50 -8.16 20.18
CA ARG A 45 6.60 -8.70 21.18
C ARG A 45 5.22 -8.10 20.98
N PRO A 46 4.14 -8.83 21.31
CA PRO A 46 2.77 -8.31 21.20
C PRO A 46 2.57 -6.94 21.88
N VAL A 47 3.33 -6.66 22.95
CA VAL A 47 3.31 -5.35 23.62
C VAL A 47 3.75 -4.19 22.73
N ASP A 48 4.68 -4.41 21.79
CA ASP A 48 5.15 -3.39 20.86
C ASP A 48 4.03 -3.02 19.88
N GLY A 49 3.32 -4.03 19.37
CA GLY A 49 2.15 -3.83 18.51
C GLY A 49 1.00 -3.14 19.25
N LEU A 50 0.74 -3.52 20.50
CA LEU A 50 -0.28 -2.88 21.33
C LEU A 50 0.06 -1.41 21.65
N ALA A 51 1.34 -1.08 21.87
CA ALA A 51 1.77 0.28 22.10
C ALA A 51 1.52 1.15 20.86
N LEU A 52 1.89 0.66 19.68
CA LEU A 52 1.65 1.37 18.42
C LEU A 52 0.16 1.52 18.10
N LEU A 53 -0.65 0.48 18.32
CA LEU A 53 -2.10 0.56 18.17
C LEU A 53 -2.74 1.51 19.17
N SER A 54 -2.18 1.67 20.36
CA SER A 54 -2.65 2.70 21.30
C SER A 54 -2.46 4.10 20.74
N GLN A 55 -1.33 4.36 20.06
CA GLN A 55 -1.10 5.63 19.37
C GLN A 55 -2.09 5.81 18.20
N TYR A 56 -2.32 4.76 17.41
CA TYR A 56 -3.37 4.77 16.38
C TYR A 56 -4.74 5.14 16.96
N MET A 57 -5.13 4.56 18.11
CA MET A 57 -6.42 4.84 18.73
C MET A 57 -6.58 6.31 19.16
N ASN A 58 -5.48 7.00 19.47
CA ASN A 58 -5.50 8.44 19.79
C ASN A 58 -5.80 9.31 18.56
N VAL A 59 -5.31 8.91 17.37
CA VAL A 59 -5.54 9.64 16.12
C VAL A 59 -6.80 9.18 15.37
N ALA A 60 -7.27 7.95 15.59
CA ALA A 60 -8.39 7.34 14.89
C ALA A 60 -9.67 8.22 14.78
N PRO A 61 -10.09 8.99 15.81
CA PRO A 61 -11.25 9.90 15.70
C PRO A 61 -11.08 11.01 14.66
N TYR A 62 -9.84 11.34 14.30
CA TYR A 62 -9.49 12.41 13.36
C TYR A 62 -9.22 11.88 11.95
N LEU A 63 -9.07 10.56 11.78
CA LEU A 63 -8.80 9.93 10.50
C LEU A 63 -10.06 9.77 9.63
N VAL A 64 -10.94 10.75 9.65
CA VAL A 64 -12.29 10.70 9.08
C VAL A 64 -12.59 11.93 8.23
N PRO A 65 -13.46 11.84 7.22
CA PRO A 65 -13.89 13.01 6.48
C PRO A 65 -14.61 14.03 7.39
N PRO A 66 -14.45 15.34 7.13
CA PRO A 66 -15.07 16.38 7.94
C PRO A 66 -16.61 16.30 7.83
N PRO A 67 -17.37 16.74 8.86
CA PRO A 67 -18.84 16.68 8.84
C PRO A 67 -19.49 17.41 7.66
N SER A 68 -18.81 18.43 7.12
CA SER A 68 -19.25 19.20 5.95
C SER A 68 -19.10 18.46 4.62
N ASP A 69 -18.31 17.37 4.56
CA ASP A 69 -18.09 16.59 3.35
C ASP A 69 -19.04 15.38 3.29
N GLU A 70 -20.29 15.66 2.91
CA GLU A 70 -21.34 14.64 2.76
C GLU A 70 -20.96 13.52 1.76
N PRO A 71 -20.42 13.82 0.56
CA PRO A 71 -20.01 12.77 -0.38
C PRO A 71 -19.00 11.79 0.23
N ALA A 72 -17.98 12.29 0.91
CA ALA A 72 -16.96 11.46 1.53
C ALA A 72 -17.51 10.56 2.64
N ARG A 73 -18.53 11.04 3.38
CA ARG A 73 -19.18 10.31 4.47
C ARG A 73 -20.19 9.26 4.00
N SER A 74 -20.63 9.34 2.75
CA SER A 74 -21.63 8.41 2.21
C SER A 74 -21.15 6.96 2.26
N ILE A 75 -21.97 6.06 2.82
CA ILE A 75 -21.67 4.64 2.85
C ILE A 75 -21.95 4.05 1.48
N VAL A 76 -20.93 3.45 0.87
CA VAL A 76 -21.01 2.84 -0.46
C VAL A 76 -20.50 1.41 -0.43
N LEU A 77 -20.96 0.59 -1.36
CA LEU A 77 -20.31 -0.67 -1.72
C LEU A 77 -19.34 -0.38 -2.86
N TRP A 78 -18.08 -0.79 -2.72
CA TRP A 78 -17.04 -0.60 -3.73
C TRP A 78 -16.35 -1.92 -4.06
N HIS A 79 -15.95 -2.09 -5.31
CA HIS A 79 -15.19 -3.28 -5.72
C HIS A 79 -13.74 -3.18 -5.23
N PRO A 80 -13.25 -4.14 -4.42
CA PRO A 80 -11.94 -4.00 -3.77
C PRO A 80 -10.76 -4.14 -4.73
N ASP A 81 -10.86 -4.97 -5.78
CA ASP A 81 -9.78 -5.17 -6.75
C ASP A 81 -10.28 -5.26 -8.20
N LEU A 82 -10.70 -4.12 -8.76
CA LEU A 82 -11.22 -4.09 -10.13
C LEU A 82 -10.07 -4.01 -11.15
N HIS A 83 -9.65 -5.16 -11.67
CA HIS A 83 -8.73 -5.35 -12.80
C HIS A 83 -9.38 -6.11 -13.97
N LEU A 84 -8.68 -6.20 -15.11
CA LEU A 84 -9.24 -6.77 -16.35
C LEU A 84 -9.64 -8.25 -16.21
N ASP A 85 -8.91 -9.05 -15.45
CA ASP A 85 -9.25 -10.48 -15.26
C ASP A 85 -10.53 -10.68 -14.43
N ASN A 86 -10.97 -9.63 -13.72
CA ASN A 86 -12.23 -9.62 -12.97
C ASN A 86 -13.42 -9.11 -13.81
N VAL A 87 -13.24 -8.82 -15.09
CA VAL A 87 -14.30 -8.35 -16.00
C VAL A 87 -14.46 -9.31 -17.18
N PHE A 88 -15.63 -9.94 -17.27
CA PHE A 88 -15.98 -10.85 -18.35
C PHE A 88 -16.68 -10.10 -19.47
N VAL A 89 -16.26 -10.39 -20.70
CA VAL A 89 -16.78 -9.78 -21.93
C VAL A 89 -17.22 -10.88 -22.87
N ASP A 90 -18.40 -10.70 -23.48
CA ASP A 90 -18.87 -11.60 -24.54
C ASP A 90 -18.00 -11.42 -25.80
N PRO A 91 -17.42 -12.49 -26.37
CA PRO A 91 -16.51 -12.37 -27.51
C PRO A 91 -17.20 -11.96 -28.81
N ASP A 92 -18.52 -12.17 -28.93
CA ASP A 92 -19.28 -11.84 -30.14
C ASP A 92 -19.83 -10.40 -30.06
N THR A 93 -20.41 -10.01 -28.93
CA THR A 93 -21.05 -8.69 -28.76
C THR A 93 -20.11 -7.62 -28.21
N HIS A 94 -18.98 -8.01 -27.60
CA HIS A 94 -18.06 -7.13 -26.87
C HIS A 94 -18.72 -6.41 -25.68
N GLU A 95 -19.84 -6.93 -25.18
CA GLU A 95 -20.52 -6.39 -24.00
C GLU A 95 -19.96 -7.02 -22.71
N ILE A 96 -19.88 -6.22 -21.64
CA ILE A 96 -19.53 -6.71 -20.30
C ILE A 96 -20.68 -7.57 -19.79
N THR A 97 -20.40 -8.85 -19.53
CA THR A 97 -21.40 -9.82 -19.06
C THR A 97 -21.37 -10.00 -17.54
N CYS A 98 -20.19 -9.85 -16.92
CA CYS A 98 -20.03 -10.05 -15.48
C CYS A 98 -18.82 -9.29 -14.91
N ILE A 99 -18.94 -8.88 -13.64
CA ILE A 99 -17.82 -8.44 -12.79
C ILE A 99 -17.79 -9.39 -11.59
N VAL A 100 -16.66 -10.07 -11.40
CA VAL A 100 -16.47 -11.09 -10.35
C VAL A 100 -15.55 -10.60 -9.25
N ASP A 101 -15.20 -11.47 -8.30
CA ASP A 101 -14.20 -11.20 -7.26
C ASP A 101 -14.59 -10.09 -6.26
N TRP A 102 -15.88 -10.05 -5.95
CA TRP A 102 -16.45 -9.21 -4.88
C TRP A 102 -16.09 -9.70 -3.46
N GLN A 103 -15.19 -10.69 -3.33
CA GLN A 103 -14.72 -11.12 -2.03
C GLN A 103 -14.02 -9.94 -1.33
N SER A 104 -14.21 -9.81 -0.03
CA SER A 104 -13.71 -8.67 0.77
C SER A 104 -14.36 -7.31 0.47
N ALA A 105 -15.35 -7.21 -0.42
CA ALA A 105 -16.14 -5.99 -0.58
C ALA A 105 -16.87 -5.65 0.73
N CYS A 106 -16.87 -4.37 1.12
CA CYS A 106 -17.52 -3.91 2.35
C CYS A 106 -18.33 -2.64 2.13
N ALA A 107 -19.31 -2.42 3.00
CA ALA A 107 -20.03 -1.15 3.07
C ALA A 107 -19.27 -0.21 4.01
N ALA A 108 -18.61 0.80 3.45
CA ALA A 108 -17.81 1.77 4.20
C ALA A 108 -17.97 3.18 3.60
N PRO A 109 -17.54 4.25 4.30
CA PRO A 109 -17.53 5.58 3.72
C PRO A 109 -16.77 5.62 2.38
N LEU A 110 -17.31 6.33 1.39
CA LEU A 110 -16.65 6.57 0.10
C LEU A 110 -15.24 7.15 0.29
N PHE A 111 -15.07 7.95 1.34
CA PHE A 111 -13.79 8.46 1.79
C PHE A 111 -12.72 7.39 1.97
N TYR A 112 -13.03 6.13 2.27
CA TYR A 112 -12.00 5.08 2.42
C TYR A 112 -11.81 4.23 1.17
N GLN A 113 -12.80 4.20 0.27
CA GLN A 113 -12.87 3.25 -0.85
C GLN A 113 -12.57 3.90 -2.21
N SER A 114 -12.90 5.19 -2.38
CA SER A 114 -12.76 5.96 -3.62
C SER A 114 -11.34 5.89 -4.17
N SER A 115 -11.14 5.32 -5.35
CA SER A 115 -9.83 5.24 -6.01
C SER A 115 -10.00 5.09 -7.51
N VAL A 116 -8.92 5.30 -8.27
CA VAL A 116 -8.84 4.85 -9.66
C VAL A 116 -8.66 3.33 -9.68
N PRO A 117 -9.57 2.54 -10.27
CA PRO A 117 -9.47 1.09 -10.40
C PRO A 117 -8.15 0.66 -11.05
N ARG A 118 -7.63 -0.52 -10.68
CA ARG A 118 -6.36 -1.02 -11.18
C ARG A 118 -6.34 -1.14 -12.71
N MET A 119 -7.45 -1.50 -13.34
CA MET A 119 -7.56 -1.55 -14.81
C MET A 119 -7.37 -0.20 -15.52
N PHE A 120 -7.52 0.94 -14.83
CA PHE A 120 -7.31 2.28 -15.39
C PHE A 120 -6.11 3.00 -14.76
N ARG A 121 -5.51 2.44 -13.72
CA ARG A 121 -4.52 3.12 -12.90
C ARG A 121 -3.15 3.05 -13.57
N HIS A 122 -2.67 4.20 -14.03
CA HIS A 122 -1.26 4.40 -14.36
C HIS A 122 -0.34 4.13 -13.14
N HIS A 123 0.78 3.44 -13.36
CA HIS A 123 1.66 2.98 -12.28
C HIS A 123 2.68 4.05 -11.81
N ARG A 124 2.90 5.11 -12.59
CA ARG A 124 3.78 6.23 -12.25
C ARG A 124 2.95 7.46 -11.84
N PRO A 125 3.58 8.50 -11.27
CA PRO A 125 2.91 9.78 -11.08
C PRO A 125 2.33 10.30 -12.40
N VAL A 126 1.02 10.55 -12.41
CA VAL A 126 0.30 11.10 -13.56
C VAL A 126 0.61 12.59 -13.68
N ARG A 127 0.82 13.08 -14.91
CA ARG A 127 1.10 14.51 -15.16
C ARG A 127 -0.07 15.37 -14.71
N GLU A 128 0.22 16.44 -13.98
CA GLU A 128 -0.80 17.37 -13.51
C GLU A 128 -1.56 18.04 -14.67
N GLY A 129 -2.85 18.28 -14.46
CA GLY A 129 -3.73 18.94 -15.41
C GLY A 129 -4.16 18.08 -16.60
N TRP A 130 -4.95 18.69 -17.49
CA TRP A 130 -5.55 18.04 -18.66
C TRP A 130 -4.61 18.05 -19.88
N VAL A 131 -3.36 17.65 -19.67
CA VAL A 131 -2.35 17.52 -20.72
C VAL A 131 -2.40 16.11 -21.30
N VAL A 132 -2.47 16.02 -22.64
CA VAL A 132 -2.35 14.76 -23.37
C VAL A 132 -0.86 14.36 -23.38
N PRO A 133 -0.50 13.18 -22.89
CA PRO A 133 0.85 12.66 -22.98
C PRO A 133 1.34 12.60 -24.43
N GLU A 134 2.51 13.16 -24.71
CA GLU A 134 3.14 13.11 -26.04
C GLU A 134 4.40 12.24 -26.02
N ARG A 135 4.73 11.65 -27.17
CA ARG A 135 5.98 10.92 -27.36
C ARG A 135 7.17 11.89 -27.28
N PRO A 136 8.31 11.47 -26.70
CA PRO A 136 9.49 12.32 -26.64
C PRO A 136 10.09 12.56 -28.03
N GLU A 137 10.81 13.68 -28.21
CA GLU A 137 11.40 14.07 -29.51
C GLU A 137 12.33 13.00 -30.10
N ASN A 138 13.00 12.21 -29.25
CA ASN A 138 13.92 11.17 -29.66
C ASN A 138 13.27 9.79 -29.86
N TYR A 139 11.93 9.68 -29.79
CA TYR A 139 11.21 8.41 -29.84
C TYR A 139 11.58 7.55 -31.06
N ASP A 140 11.64 8.16 -32.25
CA ASP A 140 11.98 7.46 -33.50
C ASP A 140 13.43 6.95 -33.54
N CYS A 141 14.29 7.42 -32.63
CA CYS A 141 15.68 7.01 -32.49
C CYS A 141 15.90 5.90 -31.43
N LEU A 142 14.85 5.51 -30.69
CA LEU A 142 14.93 4.49 -29.65
C LEU A 142 14.83 3.07 -30.23
N VAL A 143 15.27 2.08 -29.46
CA VAL A 143 15.07 0.67 -29.83
C VAL A 143 13.60 0.25 -29.62
N GLU A 144 13.15 -0.79 -30.33
CA GLU A 144 11.75 -1.22 -30.34
C GLU A 144 11.17 -1.49 -28.94
N ASP A 145 11.94 -2.11 -28.05
CA ASP A 145 11.52 -2.38 -26.68
C ASP A 145 11.29 -1.10 -25.87
N GLU A 146 12.15 -0.09 -26.05
CA GLU A 146 12.00 1.22 -25.41
C GLU A 146 10.81 1.99 -25.97
N GLN A 147 10.59 1.94 -27.29
CA GLN A 147 9.42 2.53 -27.94
C GLN A 147 8.13 1.91 -27.41
N LYS A 148 8.06 0.58 -27.31
CA LYS A 148 6.91 -0.14 -26.79
C LYS A 148 6.66 0.19 -25.31
N MET A 149 7.71 0.29 -24.50
CA MET A 149 7.57 0.72 -23.11
C MET A 149 6.99 2.13 -23.01
N ILE A 150 7.46 3.07 -23.83
CA ILE A 150 6.93 4.43 -23.88
C ILE A 150 5.46 4.43 -24.31
N ASP A 151 5.11 3.71 -25.38
CA ASP A 151 3.72 3.65 -25.85
C ASP A 151 2.78 3.09 -24.79
N ASN A 152 3.15 1.99 -24.11
CA ASN A 152 2.36 1.42 -23.02
C ASN A 152 2.21 2.40 -21.83
N ASP A 153 3.27 3.13 -21.50
CA ASP A 153 3.26 4.13 -20.43
C ASP A 153 2.31 5.29 -20.78
N LEU A 154 2.40 5.83 -22.01
CA LEU A 154 1.52 6.89 -22.52
C LEU A 154 0.06 6.43 -22.62
N GLU A 155 -0.19 5.20 -23.09
CA GLU A 155 -1.53 4.62 -23.17
C GLU A 155 -2.14 4.47 -21.78
N SER A 156 -1.41 3.91 -20.82
CA SER A 156 -1.90 3.73 -19.45
C SER A 156 -2.15 5.06 -18.73
N GLU A 157 -1.32 6.08 -18.94
CA GLU A 157 -1.57 7.43 -18.43
C GLU A 157 -2.81 8.06 -19.08
N THR A 158 -2.98 7.89 -20.39
CA THR A 158 -4.16 8.37 -21.12
C THR A 158 -5.44 7.72 -20.58
N LEU A 159 -5.43 6.41 -20.33
CA LEU A 159 -6.56 5.70 -19.73
C LEU A 159 -6.88 6.20 -18.30
N HIS A 160 -5.86 6.45 -17.48
CA HIS A 160 -6.04 7.03 -16.13
C HIS A 160 -6.74 8.38 -16.22
N LYS A 161 -6.23 9.31 -17.03
CA LYS A 161 -6.80 10.64 -17.21
C LYS A 161 -8.21 10.59 -17.80
N TYR A 162 -8.45 9.66 -18.72
CA TYR A 162 -9.79 9.47 -19.30
C TYR A 162 -10.80 8.98 -18.25
N TYR A 163 -10.40 8.07 -17.37
CA TYR A 163 -11.21 7.66 -16.23
C TYR A 163 -11.53 8.84 -15.31
N GLU A 164 -10.53 9.64 -14.94
CA GLU A 164 -10.73 10.85 -14.13
C GLU A 164 -11.70 11.84 -14.79
N ALA A 165 -11.56 12.09 -16.09
CA ALA A 165 -12.46 12.95 -16.85
C ALA A 165 -13.91 12.42 -16.85
N LEU A 166 -14.09 11.11 -17.00
CA LEU A 166 -15.41 10.48 -16.92
C LEU A 166 -15.99 10.56 -15.50
N VAL A 167 -15.18 10.37 -14.46
CA VAL A 167 -15.59 10.52 -13.07
C VAL A 167 -16.02 11.95 -12.77
N LEU A 168 -15.23 12.95 -13.18
CA LEU A 168 -15.59 14.37 -13.09
C LEU A 168 -16.95 14.65 -13.74
N LYS A 169 -17.18 14.11 -14.95
CA LYS A 169 -18.41 14.37 -15.72
C LYS A 169 -19.63 13.61 -15.20
N ARG A 170 -19.47 12.35 -14.79
CA ARG A 170 -20.58 11.42 -14.54
C ARG A 170 -20.80 11.09 -13.07
N ALA A 171 -19.80 11.28 -12.22
CA ALA A 171 -19.83 10.93 -10.80
C ALA A 171 -19.22 12.06 -9.94
N PRO A 172 -19.84 13.25 -9.89
CA PRO A 172 -19.27 14.42 -9.19
C PRO A 172 -19.01 14.18 -7.69
N ARG A 173 -19.81 13.32 -7.04
CA ARG A 173 -19.59 12.90 -5.63
C ARG A 173 -18.34 12.02 -5.46
N HIS A 174 -18.01 11.21 -6.47
CA HIS A 174 -16.76 10.45 -6.47
C HIS A 174 -15.58 11.38 -6.77
N TRP A 175 -15.72 12.26 -7.77
CA TRP A 175 -14.71 13.25 -8.09
C TRP A 175 -14.32 14.13 -6.89
N SER A 176 -15.31 14.57 -6.10
CA SER A 176 -15.06 15.43 -4.93
C SER A 176 -14.17 14.78 -3.88
N VAL A 177 -14.12 13.44 -3.82
CA VAL A 177 -13.25 12.66 -2.93
C VAL A 177 -11.93 12.31 -3.64
N LEU A 178 -12.00 11.89 -4.91
CA LEU A 178 -10.84 11.43 -5.68
C LEU A 178 -9.77 12.52 -5.84
N GLN A 179 -10.19 13.79 -6.00
CA GLN A 179 -9.27 14.92 -6.16
C GLN A 179 -8.59 15.39 -4.86
N GLN A 180 -8.97 14.84 -3.70
CA GLN A 180 -8.45 15.30 -2.41
C GLN A 180 -7.05 14.73 -2.14
N THR A 181 -6.05 15.59 -2.05
CA THR A 181 -4.63 15.20 -1.87
C THR A 181 -4.31 14.66 -0.48
N SER A 182 -5.08 15.02 0.55
CA SER A 182 -4.86 14.55 1.93
C SER A 182 -5.38 13.14 2.19
N VAL A 183 -6.29 12.64 1.35
CA VAL A 183 -6.96 11.34 1.51
C VAL A 183 -5.98 10.17 1.67
N PRO A 184 -4.93 10.00 0.83
CA PRO A 184 -3.99 8.88 0.98
C PRO A 184 -3.31 8.86 2.36
N THR A 185 -2.88 10.03 2.87
CA THR A 185 -2.23 10.16 4.18
C THR A 185 -3.16 9.77 5.32
N VAL A 186 -4.43 10.16 5.25
CA VAL A 186 -5.44 9.83 6.27
C VAL A 186 -5.84 8.36 6.23
N ARG A 187 -5.97 7.80 5.02
CA ARG A 187 -6.37 6.39 4.84
C ARG A 187 -5.29 5.43 5.29
N LYS A 188 -4.03 5.68 4.96
CA LYS A 188 -2.95 4.69 5.10
C LYS A 188 -2.89 4.05 6.50
N PRO A 189 -2.95 4.80 7.63
CA PRO A 189 -3.00 4.17 8.96
C PRO A 189 -4.25 3.30 9.18
N VAL A 190 -5.42 3.70 8.67
CA VAL A 190 -6.68 2.95 8.80
C VAL A 190 -6.62 1.62 8.04
N TRP A 191 -6.02 1.62 6.85
CA TRP A 191 -5.81 0.42 6.05
C TRP A 191 -4.82 -0.54 6.72
N LEU A 192 -3.70 -0.02 7.23
CA LEU A 192 -2.62 -0.83 7.82
C LEU A 192 -2.98 -1.46 9.16
N VAL A 193 -3.96 -0.91 9.89
CA VAL A 193 -4.33 -1.43 11.21
C VAL A 193 -4.88 -2.85 11.17
N THR A 194 -5.61 -3.21 10.12
CA THR A 194 -6.25 -4.54 10.06
C THR A 194 -5.19 -5.58 9.68
N GLY A 195 -4.91 -6.53 10.58
CA GLY A 195 -3.89 -7.55 10.37
C GLY A 195 -2.46 -7.04 10.54
N VAL A 196 -2.26 -5.87 11.15
CA VAL A 196 -0.92 -5.25 11.27
C VAL A 196 0.10 -6.19 11.91
N TRP A 197 -0.34 -7.02 12.87
CA TRP A 197 0.55 -7.97 13.51
C TRP A 197 0.83 -9.18 12.63
N GLU A 198 -0.23 -9.81 12.10
CA GLU A 198 -0.13 -11.04 11.30
C GLU A 198 0.67 -10.83 10.00
N ASN A 199 0.51 -9.67 9.37
CA ASN A 199 1.19 -9.31 8.13
C ASN A 199 2.61 -8.75 8.34
N GLN A 200 3.06 -8.60 9.59
CA GLN A 200 4.32 -7.95 9.96
C GLN A 200 4.41 -6.48 9.49
N ASP A 201 3.28 -5.76 9.49
CA ASP A 201 3.16 -4.40 8.98
C ASP A 201 3.42 -3.31 10.03
N LEU A 202 3.96 -3.65 11.20
CA LEU A 202 4.21 -2.69 12.29
C LEU A 202 5.11 -1.52 11.84
N PHE A 203 6.13 -1.80 11.03
CA PHE A 203 6.97 -0.77 10.43
C PHE A 203 6.14 0.21 9.59
N PHE A 204 5.30 -0.30 8.69
CA PHE A 204 4.49 0.53 7.80
C PHE A 204 3.44 1.33 8.56
N LEU A 205 2.80 0.75 9.59
CA LEU A 205 1.89 1.48 10.45
C LEU A 205 2.63 2.61 11.18
N ARG A 206 3.82 2.33 11.74
CA ARG A 206 4.66 3.34 12.40
C ARG A 206 5.05 4.46 11.44
N GLN A 207 5.52 4.12 10.24
CA GLN A 207 5.84 5.09 9.19
C GLN A 207 4.62 5.96 8.85
N SER A 208 3.43 5.36 8.73
CA SER A 208 2.20 6.09 8.43
C SER A 208 1.80 7.06 9.54
N LEU A 209 1.96 6.67 10.81
CA LEU A 209 1.68 7.52 11.97
C LEU A 209 2.73 8.63 12.13
N LEU A 210 4.00 8.36 11.80
CA LEU A 210 5.07 9.36 11.74
C LEU A 210 4.78 10.42 10.67
N SER A 211 4.45 10.00 9.45
CA SER A 211 4.04 10.92 8.38
C SER A 211 2.80 11.72 8.75
N LEU A 212 1.82 11.09 9.40
CA LEU A 212 0.62 11.75 9.91
C LEU A 212 0.96 12.81 10.96
N SER A 213 1.83 12.49 11.92
CA SER A 213 2.24 13.42 12.98
C SER A 213 2.99 14.63 12.41
N LYS A 214 3.88 14.41 11.43
CA LYS A 214 4.59 15.49 10.72
C LYS A 214 3.65 16.43 9.95
N ASN A 215 2.57 15.89 9.37
CA ASN A 215 1.61 16.65 8.54
C ASN A 215 0.28 16.91 9.26
N TRP A 216 0.27 16.91 10.60
CA TRP A 216 -0.96 16.92 11.40
C TRP A 216 -1.85 18.15 11.15
N GLU A 217 -1.24 19.32 10.98
CA GLU A 217 -1.94 20.58 10.71
C GLU A 217 -2.70 20.55 9.38
N GLU A 218 -2.09 19.99 8.33
CA GLU A 218 -2.69 19.85 7.00
C GLU A 218 -3.83 18.82 7.02
N VAL A 219 -3.64 17.72 7.74
CA VAL A 219 -4.59 16.60 7.78
C VAL A 219 -5.88 16.95 8.52
N THR A 220 -5.78 17.65 9.65
CA THR A 220 -6.96 17.85 10.49
C THR A 220 -7.87 18.97 10.01
N ALA A 221 -7.42 19.88 9.12
CA ALA A 221 -8.13 21.10 8.72
C ALA A 221 -8.75 21.88 9.91
N ARG A 222 -8.26 21.60 11.12
CA ARG A 222 -8.74 22.00 12.45
C ARG A 222 -7.54 22.49 13.26
N GLY A 223 -6.56 23.15 12.61
CA GLY A 223 -5.21 23.55 13.07
C GLY A 223 -5.12 24.34 14.39
N GLN A 224 -5.76 23.81 15.42
CA GLN A 224 -5.95 24.31 16.77
C GLN A 224 -5.73 23.18 17.78
N LEU A 225 -5.80 21.91 17.34
CA LEU A 225 -5.57 20.75 18.20
C LEU A 225 -4.13 20.24 18.04
N PRO A 226 -3.36 20.12 19.14
CA PRO A 226 -2.05 19.49 19.08
C PRO A 226 -2.18 18.03 18.63
N CYS A 227 -1.13 17.51 17.97
CA CYS A 227 -1.06 16.11 17.59
C CYS A 227 -1.14 15.24 18.86
N PRO A 228 -2.04 14.24 18.95
CA PRO A 228 -2.23 13.46 20.15
C PRO A 228 -1.21 12.32 20.29
N ILE A 229 -0.22 12.27 19.40
CA ILE A 229 0.85 11.28 19.37
C ILE A 229 2.19 11.98 19.19
N GLU A 230 3.20 11.47 19.90
CA GLU A 230 4.58 11.93 19.83
C GLU A 230 5.49 10.70 19.81
N PHE A 231 6.60 10.82 19.12
CA PHE A 231 7.63 9.78 19.04
C PHE A 231 8.90 10.32 19.68
N THR A 232 9.53 9.49 20.49
CA THR A 232 10.81 9.80 21.12
C THR A 232 11.95 9.72 20.10
N ASP A 233 13.04 10.44 20.35
CA ASP A 233 14.23 10.38 19.50
C ASP A 233 14.77 8.95 19.33
N GLN A 234 14.67 8.15 20.39
CA GLN A 234 15.06 6.74 20.36
C GLN A 234 14.16 5.91 19.41
N GLU A 235 12.85 6.13 19.41
CA GLU A 235 11.94 5.45 18.48
C GLU A 235 12.21 5.86 17.03
N LEU A 236 12.53 7.13 16.80
CA LEU A 236 12.90 7.64 15.47
C LEU A 236 14.20 7.02 14.97
N GLU A 237 15.22 6.92 15.82
CA GLU A 237 16.50 6.30 15.47
C GLU A 237 16.33 4.80 15.16
N LEU A 238 15.58 4.07 15.99
CA LEU A 238 15.28 2.66 15.74
C LEU A 238 14.49 2.45 14.45
N HIS A 239 13.51 3.32 14.18
CA HIS A 239 12.72 3.27 12.95
C HIS A 239 13.56 3.56 11.71
N SER A 240 14.43 4.57 11.76
CA SER A 240 15.36 4.89 10.66
C SER A 240 16.30 3.72 10.35
N LYS A 241 16.80 3.03 11.38
CA LYS A 241 17.66 1.85 11.18
C LYS A 241 16.90 0.69 10.54
N GLU A 242 15.64 0.49 10.92
CA GLU A 242 14.76 -0.51 10.31
C GLU A 242 14.49 -0.17 8.84
N GLU A 243 14.25 1.11 8.53
CA GLU A 243 14.07 1.64 7.16
C GLU A 243 15.32 1.41 6.29
N ASP A 244 16.52 1.73 6.79
CA ASP A 244 17.78 1.50 6.06
C ASP A 244 17.95 0.01 5.67
N ASN A 245 17.59 -0.90 6.57
CA ASN A 245 17.65 -2.34 6.30
C ASN A 245 16.60 -2.79 5.26
N MET A 246 15.40 -2.21 5.29
CA MET A 246 14.34 -2.49 4.31
C MET A 246 14.71 -1.95 2.93
N ASP A 247 15.22 -0.73 2.84
CA ASP A 247 15.63 -0.08 1.60
C ASP A 247 16.82 -0.79 0.96
N GLY A 248 17.80 -1.25 1.75
CA GLY A 248 18.92 -2.03 1.25
C GLY A 248 18.49 -3.31 0.53
N VAL A 249 17.52 -4.04 1.11
CA VAL A 249 16.93 -5.24 0.50
C VAL A 249 16.07 -4.86 -0.70
N GLY A 250 15.23 -3.84 -0.57
CA GLY A 250 14.30 -3.38 -1.60
C GLY A 250 15.01 -2.93 -2.87
N HIS A 251 16.09 -2.16 -2.76
CA HIS A 251 16.92 -1.75 -3.89
C HIS A 251 17.54 -2.95 -4.61
N MET A 252 18.05 -3.93 -3.86
CA MET A 252 18.62 -5.16 -4.44
C MET A 252 17.57 -5.96 -5.19
N LEU A 253 16.38 -6.16 -4.61
CA LEU A 253 15.27 -6.85 -5.27
C LEU A 253 14.80 -6.11 -6.53
N THR A 254 14.79 -4.78 -6.51
CA THR A 254 14.43 -3.96 -7.67
C THR A 254 15.44 -4.14 -8.80
N LEU A 255 16.74 -4.10 -8.50
CA LEU A 255 17.80 -4.34 -9.50
C LEU A 255 17.66 -5.71 -10.16
N PHE A 256 17.29 -6.75 -9.40
CA PHE A 256 17.10 -8.10 -9.95
C PHE A 256 15.85 -8.22 -10.79
N ARG A 257 14.78 -7.50 -10.44
CA ARG A 257 13.57 -7.39 -11.25
C ARG A 257 13.87 -6.72 -12.58
N ASP A 258 14.62 -5.62 -12.57
CA ASP A 258 14.98 -4.86 -13.78
C ASP A 258 15.87 -5.68 -14.73
N GLN A 259 16.64 -6.63 -14.19
CA GLN A 259 17.42 -7.59 -14.97
C GLN A 259 16.60 -8.78 -15.49
N GLY A 260 15.30 -8.83 -15.21
CA GLY A 260 14.37 -9.85 -15.72
C GLY A 260 14.52 -11.21 -15.05
N VAL A 261 15.11 -11.28 -13.86
CA VAL A 261 15.54 -12.55 -13.28
C VAL A 261 14.58 -13.09 -12.21
N LEU A 262 13.74 -12.22 -11.65
CA LEU A 262 12.60 -12.61 -10.83
C LEU A 262 11.35 -11.86 -11.31
N PRO A 263 10.25 -12.57 -11.62
CA PRO A 263 8.98 -11.94 -11.96
C PRO A 263 8.43 -11.10 -10.81
N VAL A 264 7.63 -10.08 -11.15
CA VAL A 264 7.10 -9.09 -10.20
C VAL A 264 6.23 -9.71 -9.11
N ASP A 265 5.49 -10.76 -9.46
CA ASP A 265 4.56 -11.50 -8.60
C ASP A 265 5.18 -12.77 -7.99
N GLY A 266 6.46 -13.03 -8.28
CA GLY A 266 7.15 -14.26 -7.86
C GLY A 266 6.63 -15.53 -8.52
N MET A 267 5.71 -15.43 -9.49
CA MET A 267 5.13 -16.56 -10.20
C MET A 267 5.93 -16.86 -11.46
N VAL A 268 6.32 -18.12 -11.61
CA VAL A 268 7.05 -18.60 -12.78
C VAL A 268 6.30 -19.77 -13.41
N ASP A 269 6.39 -19.85 -14.73
CA ASP A 269 5.91 -21.00 -15.47
C ASP A 269 6.61 -22.27 -14.93
N PRO A 270 5.91 -23.41 -14.76
CA PRO A 270 6.51 -24.61 -14.15
C PRO A 270 7.79 -25.11 -14.85
N LYS A 271 7.89 -24.88 -16.17
CA LYS A 271 9.08 -25.18 -16.99
C LYS A 271 10.31 -24.33 -16.62
N ASP A 272 10.10 -23.13 -16.10
CA ASP A 272 11.14 -22.14 -15.81
C ASP A 272 11.49 -22.11 -14.31
N TYR A 273 10.78 -22.91 -13.49
CA TYR A 273 10.95 -22.94 -12.03
C TYR A 273 12.39 -23.20 -11.59
N GLU A 274 13.06 -24.19 -12.18
CA GLU A 274 14.44 -24.52 -11.80
C GLU A 274 15.41 -23.38 -12.16
N ILE A 275 15.21 -22.72 -13.30
CA ILE A 275 16.02 -21.57 -13.73
C ILE A 275 15.85 -20.41 -12.75
N ALA A 276 14.60 -20.10 -12.38
CA ALA A 276 14.28 -19.04 -11.42
C ALA A 276 14.85 -19.35 -10.03
N ARG A 277 14.79 -20.61 -9.59
CA ARG A 277 15.34 -21.06 -8.31
C ARG A 277 16.87 -20.94 -8.27
N GLU A 278 17.57 -21.39 -9.31
CA GLU A 278 19.03 -21.24 -9.39
C GLU A 278 19.45 -19.77 -9.43
N SER A 279 18.70 -18.95 -10.17
CA SER A 279 18.95 -17.52 -10.24
C SER A 279 18.76 -16.84 -8.89
N SER A 280 17.66 -17.15 -8.19
CA SER A 280 17.38 -16.67 -6.83
C SER A 280 18.51 -17.00 -5.86
N ARG A 281 19.04 -18.23 -5.90
CA ARG A 281 20.20 -18.63 -5.07
C ARG A 281 21.45 -17.83 -5.39
N ARG A 282 21.77 -17.66 -6.67
CA ARG A 282 22.93 -16.88 -7.10
C ARG A 282 22.85 -15.43 -6.63
N PHE A 283 21.67 -14.84 -6.62
CA PHE A 283 21.47 -13.48 -6.11
C PHE A 283 21.55 -13.39 -4.61
N LYS A 284 21.01 -14.37 -3.90
CA LYS A 284 21.22 -14.47 -2.47
C LYS A 284 22.72 -14.47 -2.15
N ASP A 285 23.51 -15.26 -2.88
CA ASP A 285 24.96 -15.32 -2.67
C ASP A 285 25.64 -13.97 -2.98
N ILE A 286 25.22 -13.27 -4.04
CA ILE A 286 25.72 -11.92 -4.34
C ILE A 286 25.35 -10.95 -3.22
N PHE A 287 24.09 -10.92 -2.80
CA PHE A 287 23.59 -10.03 -1.76
C PHE A 287 24.31 -10.25 -0.42
N VAL A 288 24.39 -11.51 0.00
CA VAL A 288 25.13 -11.91 1.21
C VAL A 288 26.63 -11.62 1.06
N GLY A 289 27.19 -11.75 -0.14
CA GLY A 289 28.58 -11.42 -0.46
C GLY A 289 28.92 -9.93 -0.43
N LEU A 290 27.92 -9.03 -0.41
CA LEU A 290 28.13 -7.58 -0.21
C LEU A 290 28.38 -7.23 1.27
N ALA A 291 28.20 -8.18 2.19
CA ALA A 291 28.45 -7.97 3.62
C ALA A 291 29.93 -7.68 3.90
N LYS A 292 30.18 -6.69 4.76
CA LYS A 292 31.53 -6.28 5.18
C LYS A 292 32.08 -7.14 6.32
N ASP A 293 31.18 -7.70 7.12
CA ASP A 293 31.52 -8.55 8.27
C ASP A 293 30.52 -9.70 8.45
N GLU A 294 30.81 -10.57 9.42
CA GLU A 294 30.00 -11.76 9.69
C GLU A 294 28.60 -11.42 10.23
N ASN A 295 28.44 -10.29 10.93
CA ASN A 295 27.13 -9.87 11.45
C ASN A 295 26.24 -9.37 10.31
N GLU A 296 26.78 -8.56 9.38
CA GLU A 296 26.09 -8.16 8.16
C GLU A 296 25.76 -9.38 7.28
N ARG A 297 26.66 -10.37 7.22
CA ARG A 297 26.42 -11.60 6.45
C ARG A 297 25.24 -12.40 7.01
N GLU A 298 25.17 -12.52 8.33
CA GLU A 298 24.02 -13.13 9.03
C GLU A 298 22.74 -12.33 8.76
N LEU A 299 22.79 -10.99 8.88
CA LEU A 299 21.66 -10.10 8.58
C LEU A 299 21.14 -10.30 7.16
N TYR A 300 21.99 -10.14 6.15
CA TYR A 300 21.58 -10.25 4.74
C TYR A 300 21.02 -11.64 4.42
N THR A 301 21.56 -12.69 5.04
CA THR A 301 21.03 -14.05 4.89
C THR A 301 19.61 -14.17 5.41
N LYS A 302 19.30 -13.49 6.53
CA LYS A 302 17.98 -13.49 7.18
C LYS A 302 16.97 -12.55 6.51
N LEU A 303 17.45 -11.46 5.91
CA LEU A 303 16.63 -10.51 5.17
C LEU A 303 16.21 -10.99 3.78
N TRP A 304 16.84 -12.05 3.27
CA TRP A 304 16.49 -12.60 1.96
C TRP A 304 15.07 -13.18 1.94
N PRO A 305 14.16 -12.69 1.08
CA PRO A 305 12.74 -13.02 1.14
C PRO A 305 12.40 -14.41 0.59
N TYR A 306 13.21 -14.97 -0.31
CA TYR A 306 12.93 -16.25 -0.95
C TYR A 306 13.62 -17.41 -0.24
N GLN A 307 12.86 -18.21 0.51
CA GLN A 307 13.37 -19.39 1.19
C GLN A 307 13.07 -20.65 0.34
N GLY A 308 14.01 -21.05 -0.54
CA GLY A 308 13.86 -22.23 -1.43
C GLY A 308 15.13 -22.63 -2.20
#